data_AF-A0A960UEF9-F1
#
_entry.id   AF-A0A960UEF9-F1
#
_cell.length_a   1.000
_cell.length_b   1.000
_cell.length_c   1.000
_cell.angle_alpha   90.00
_cell.angle_beta   90.00
_cell.angle_gamma   90.00
#
_symmetry.space_group_name_H-M   'P 1'
#
loop_
_entity.id
_entity.type
_entity.pdbx_description
1 polymer ?
#
loop_
_entity_poly.entity_id
_entity_poly.type
_entity_poly.pdbx_seq_one_letter_code
_entity_poly.pdbx_strand_id
1 'polypeptide(L)'
;MRTLLALTLLAVSSAAAAQPYVGVVCTDYVTGKFSVCESDAPWTATPDVATIHADAVAREHGGLVYVVNRLGADNIQVLDPAQDFATVHEFSTGTASNPQSIAFSADGSRAYVPRQNADDVLIMDPETGATLGAVDLSAWADDDGSCELGDCLAVGDRLFVAVLRLDRDFFWLPVGDSYLAVIDMTTDTLVDCDPVAPGVQAIPLTAADPSWELGRAGELIHLSCVGTYGLLDGGVELVDPAALTSLGLCVTESALGGDVGDVVWVSATRAYAIVS
;
A
#
# COMPACT_ATOMS: atom_id res chain seq x y z
N MET A 1 9.64 -59.69 -32.21
CA MET A 1 10.54 -58.75 -31.51
C MET A 1 10.29 -57.36 -32.09
N ARG A 2 9.59 -56.50 -31.31
CA ARG A 2 9.54 -55.01 -31.38
C ARG A 2 8.99 -54.39 -32.69
N THR A 3 8.12 -53.38 -32.70
CA THR A 3 7.94 -52.28 -31.75
C THR A 3 6.51 -51.72 -31.87
N LEU A 4 5.81 -51.55 -30.76
CA LEU A 4 4.60 -50.73 -30.65
C LEU A 4 4.99 -49.26 -30.91
N LEU A 5 4.25 -48.57 -31.78
CA LEU A 5 4.28 -47.12 -31.85
C LEU A 5 3.36 -46.58 -30.74
N ALA A 6 3.94 -46.17 -29.61
CA ALA A 6 3.21 -45.46 -28.58
C ALA A 6 3.06 -44.00 -29.01
N LEU A 7 1.83 -43.56 -29.20
CA LEU A 7 1.47 -42.16 -29.41
C LEU A 7 1.37 -41.50 -28.02
N THR A 8 2.43 -40.82 -27.59
CA THR A 8 2.37 -39.90 -26.45
C THR A 8 1.92 -38.54 -26.96
N LEU A 9 0.62 -38.28 -26.91
CA LEU A 9 0.14 -36.90 -26.82
C LEU A 9 0.55 -36.39 -25.44
N LEU A 10 1.61 -35.58 -25.39
CA LEU A 10 1.80 -34.63 -24.30
C LEU A 10 0.65 -33.63 -24.40
N ALA A 11 -0.41 -33.88 -23.64
CA ALA A 11 -1.27 -32.80 -23.19
C ALA A 11 -0.40 -31.95 -22.27
N VAL A 12 0.21 -30.91 -22.84
CA VAL A 12 0.64 -29.76 -22.04
C VAL A 12 -0.67 -29.23 -21.46
N SER A 13 -0.91 -29.50 -20.18
CA SER A 13 -1.96 -28.81 -19.45
C SER A 13 -1.64 -27.34 -19.58
N SER A 14 -2.47 -26.61 -20.32
CA SER A 14 -2.53 -25.17 -20.20
C SER A 14 -2.66 -24.89 -18.70
N ALA A 15 -1.74 -24.10 -18.14
CA ALA A 15 -2.02 -23.41 -16.89
C ALA A 15 -3.43 -22.82 -17.07
N ALA A 16 -4.38 -23.28 -16.26
CA ALA A 16 -5.71 -22.69 -16.27
C ALA A 16 -5.46 -21.20 -16.07
N ALA A 17 -5.86 -20.37 -17.03
CA ALA A 17 -5.82 -18.94 -16.83
C ALA A 17 -6.68 -18.70 -15.58
N ALA A 18 -6.03 -18.34 -14.46
CA ALA A 18 -6.73 -18.01 -13.24
C ALA A 18 -7.77 -16.95 -13.61
N GLN A 19 -9.04 -17.19 -13.25
CA GLN A 19 -10.03 -16.16 -13.49
C GLN A 19 -9.62 -14.92 -12.70
N PRO A 20 -9.67 -13.72 -13.30
CA PRO A 20 -9.36 -12.51 -12.57
C PRO A 20 -10.42 -12.30 -11.48
N TYR A 21 -9.98 -12.30 -10.23
CA TYR A 21 -10.80 -11.98 -9.07
C TYR A 21 -10.48 -10.57 -8.55
N VAL A 22 -11.46 -9.93 -7.95
CA VAL A 22 -11.28 -8.79 -7.05
C VAL A 22 -11.14 -9.34 -5.64
N GLY A 23 -10.02 -9.04 -4.97
CA GLY A 23 -9.83 -9.32 -3.55
C GLY A 23 -10.50 -8.26 -2.69
N VAL A 24 -11.12 -8.68 -1.58
CA VAL A 24 -11.79 -7.79 -0.64
C VAL A 24 -11.29 -8.11 0.77
N VAL A 25 -10.69 -7.11 1.41
CA VAL A 25 -10.36 -7.17 2.84
C VAL A 25 -11.58 -6.70 3.62
N CYS A 26 -12.11 -7.58 4.46
CA CYS A 26 -13.26 -7.33 5.31
C CYS A 26 -12.80 -7.31 6.77
N THR A 27 -13.15 -6.25 7.50
CA THR A 27 -12.88 -6.17 8.93
C THR A 27 -14.01 -5.49 9.69
N ASP A 28 -14.23 -5.95 10.92
CA ASP A 28 -15.04 -5.29 11.96
C ASP A 28 -14.19 -4.83 13.16
N TYR A 29 -12.87 -4.75 12.99
CA TYR A 29 -11.83 -4.53 14.01
C TYR A 29 -11.81 -5.55 15.16
N VAL A 30 -12.54 -6.66 15.03
CA VAL A 30 -12.49 -7.82 15.94
C VAL A 30 -12.01 -9.07 15.20
N THR A 31 -12.42 -9.22 13.95
CA THR A 31 -12.07 -10.30 13.04
C THR A 31 -11.76 -9.77 11.65
N GLY A 32 -10.77 -10.37 11.00
CA GLY A 32 -10.46 -10.11 9.59
C GLY A 32 -10.83 -11.30 8.71
N LYS A 33 -11.32 -11.00 7.51
CA LYS A 33 -11.63 -11.98 6.46
C LYS A 33 -11.18 -11.45 5.11
N PHE A 34 -10.66 -12.34 4.28
CA PHE A 34 -10.43 -12.08 2.86
C PHE A 34 -11.54 -12.76 2.07
N SER A 35 -12.23 -11.98 1.24
CA SER A 35 -13.29 -12.44 0.34
C SER A 35 -12.87 -12.16 -1.10
N VAL A 36 -13.51 -12.82 -2.06
CA VAL A 36 -13.25 -12.57 -3.48
C VAL A 36 -14.54 -12.38 -4.26
N CYS A 37 -14.46 -11.63 -5.34
CA CYS A 37 -15.53 -11.46 -6.31
C CYS A 37 -14.99 -11.70 -7.71
N GLU A 38 -15.75 -12.37 -8.58
CA GLU A 38 -15.41 -12.45 -10.00
C GLU A 38 -15.38 -11.03 -10.61
N SER A 39 -14.36 -10.73 -11.40
CA SER A 39 -14.24 -9.42 -12.05
C SER A 39 -15.18 -9.22 -13.25
N ASP A 40 -15.74 -10.32 -13.76
CA ASP A 40 -16.69 -10.34 -14.87
C ASP A 40 -18.07 -10.85 -14.44
N ALA A 41 -19.09 -10.53 -15.23
CA ALA A 41 -20.45 -11.03 -15.00
C ALA A 41 -20.45 -12.58 -14.89
N PRO A 42 -21.13 -13.15 -13.88
CA PRO A 42 -22.18 -12.52 -13.06
C PRO A 42 -21.69 -11.80 -11.78
N TRP A 43 -20.38 -11.58 -11.61
CA TRP A 43 -19.77 -10.96 -10.43
C TRP A 43 -20.07 -11.73 -9.15
N THR A 44 -19.86 -13.05 -9.19
CA THR A 44 -20.11 -13.91 -8.04
C THR A 44 -19.16 -13.57 -6.91
N ALA A 45 -19.70 -13.26 -5.74
CA ALA A 45 -18.93 -13.09 -4.52
C ALA A 45 -18.80 -14.44 -3.79
N THR A 46 -17.59 -14.78 -3.40
CA THR A 46 -17.27 -15.88 -2.50
C THR A 46 -16.70 -15.27 -1.22
N PRO A 47 -17.49 -15.21 -0.14
CA PRO A 47 -17.04 -14.61 1.11
C PRO A 47 -16.05 -15.52 1.84
N ASP A 48 -15.22 -14.90 2.68
CA ASP A 48 -14.46 -15.56 3.75
C ASP A 48 -13.54 -16.71 3.27
N VAL A 49 -12.90 -16.55 2.11
CA VAL A 49 -11.98 -17.55 1.54
C VAL A 49 -10.70 -17.70 2.36
N ALA A 50 -10.32 -16.68 3.12
CA ALA A 50 -9.23 -16.78 4.09
C ALA A 50 -9.50 -15.96 5.36
N THR A 51 -8.87 -16.35 6.46
CA THR A 51 -8.81 -15.54 7.69
C THR A 51 -7.53 -14.72 7.70
N ILE A 52 -7.68 -13.45 8.00
CA ILE A 52 -6.62 -12.46 8.11
C ILE A 52 -6.79 -11.69 9.42
N HIS A 53 -5.83 -10.83 9.76
CA HIS A 53 -5.93 -9.99 10.94
C HIS A 53 -7.09 -8.99 10.84
N ALA A 54 -7.67 -8.60 11.98
CA ALA A 54 -8.75 -7.62 12.05
C ALA A 54 -8.29 -6.20 11.68
N ASP A 55 -7.00 -5.98 11.55
CA ASP A 55 -6.46 -4.78 10.95
C ASP A 55 -5.48 -5.19 9.87
N ALA A 56 -5.93 -5.17 8.62
CA ALA A 56 -5.17 -5.67 7.49
C ALA A 56 -5.44 -4.87 6.22
N VAL A 57 -4.43 -4.81 5.35
CA VAL A 57 -4.55 -4.41 3.94
C VAL A 57 -3.97 -5.52 3.06
N ALA A 58 -4.28 -5.51 1.77
CA ALA A 58 -3.78 -6.53 0.85
C ALA A 58 -3.30 -5.92 -0.47
N ARG A 59 -2.26 -6.53 -1.04
CA ARG A 59 -1.69 -6.19 -2.36
C ARG A 59 -1.44 -7.47 -3.14
N GLU A 60 -1.70 -7.45 -4.44
CA GLU A 60 -1.37 -8.56 -5.33
C GLU A 60 0.03 -8.36 -5.91
N HIS A 61 0.83 -9.43 -5.94
CA HIS A 61 2.09 -9.46 -6.65
C HIS A 61 2.43 -10.87 -7.10
N GLY A 62 2.81 -11.04 -8.38
CA GLY A 62 3.26 -12.31 -8.91
C GLY A 62 2.21 -13.44 -8.89
N GLY A 63 0.92 -13.10 -8.85
CA GLY A 63 -0.19 -14.04 -8.72
C GLY A 63 -0.52 -14.45 -7.29
N LEU A 64 0.16 -13.87 -6.29
CA LEU A 64 -0.09 -14.09 -4.86
C LEU A 64 -0.72 -12.87 -4.22
N VAL A 65 -1.46 -13.07 -3.13
CA VAL A 65 -2.01 -11.97 -2.32
C VAL A 65 -1.17 -11.83 -1.07
N TYR A 66 -0.50 -10.68 -0.94
CA TYR A 66 0.27 -10.30 0.25
C TYR A 66 -0.63 -9.47 1.16
N VAL A 67 -1.01 -10.07 2.28
CA VAL A 67 -1.81 -9.45 3.33
C VAL A 67 -0.86 -8.88 4.38
N VAL A 68 -0.92 -7.57 4.59
CA VAL A 68 -0.18 -6.88 5.65
C VAL A 68 -1.05 -6.89 6.90
N ASN A 69 -0.72 -7.75 7.85
CA ASN A 69 -1.42 -7.85 9.12
C ASN A 69 -0.79 -6.84 10.10
N ARG A 70 -1.53 -5.76 10.34
CA ARG A 70 -1.08 -4.56 11.05
C ARG A 70 -1.22 -4.72 12.57
N LEU A 71 -0.94 -3.64 13.30
CA LEU A 71 -1.19 -3.42 14.72
C LEU A 71 -1.25 -4.68 15.60
N GLY A 72 -0.07 -5.17 16.01
CA GLY A 72 0.05 -6.27 16.97
C GLY A 72 0.10 -7.66 16.35
N ALA A 73 -0.28 -7.82 15.07
CA ALA A 73 0.04 -9.02 14.30
C ALA A 73 1.43 -8.95 13.66
N ASP A 74 1.83 -7.76 13.19
CA ASP A 74 3.18 -7.39 12.72
C ASP A 74 3.81 -8.43 11.76
N ASN A 75 3.05 -8.82 10.74
CA ASN A 75 3.49 -9.80 9.75
C ASN A 75 2.90 -9.55 8.35
N ILE A 76 3.53 -10.18 7.37
CA ILE A 76 3.02 -10.37 6.02
C ILE A 76 2.55 -11.81 5.88
N GLN A 77 1.27 -12.01 5.58
CA GLN A 77 0.66 -13.31 5.29
C GLN A 77 0.43 -13.44 3.78
N VAL A 78 0.92 -14.51 3.17
CA VAL A 78 0.84 -14.71 1.71
C VAL A 78 -0.20 -15.78 1.40
N LEU A 79 -1.22 -15.41 0.63
CA LEU A 79 -2.27 -16.30 0.16
C LEU A 79 -2.03 -16.68 -1.30
N ASP A 80 -2.21 -17.96 -1.62
CA ASP A 80 -2.07 -18.48 -2.98
C ASP A 80 -3.46 -18.78 -3.60
N PRO A 81 -3.93 -17.98 -4.56
CA PRO A 81 -5.18 -18.24 -5.28
C PRO A 81 -5.22 -19.60 -5.99
N ALA A 82 -4.08 -20.17 -6.37
CA ALA A 82 -4.00 -21.49 -6.98
C ALA A 82 -4.16 -22.63 -5.96
N GLN A 83 -4.12 -22.32 -4.66
CA GLN A 83 -4.34 -23.25 -3.54
C GLN A 83 -5.55 -22.82 -2.70
N ASP A 84 -6.63 -22.39 -3.35
CA ASP A 84 -7.87 -21.97 -2.71
C ASP A 84 -7.65 -20.87 -1.64
N PHE A 85 -6.74 -19.92 -1.93
CA PHE A 85 -6.32 -18.84 -1.02
C PHE A 85 -5.74 -19.35 0.32
N ALA A 86 -5.17 -20.55 0.35
CA ALA A 86 -4.43 -21.03 1.51
C ALA A 86 -3.24 -20.11 1.82
N THR A 87 -2.98 -19.92 3.12
CA THR A 87 -1.75 -19.27 3.57
C THR A 87 -0.55 -20.17 3.26
N VAL A 88 0.31 -19.72 2.35
CA VAL A 88 1.52 -20.43 1.93
C VAL A 88 2.77 -19.93 2.66
N HIS A 89 2.77 -18.67 3.09
CA HIS A 89 3.86 -18.07 3.86
C HIS A 89 3.36 -17.07 4.90
N GLU A 90 4.13 -16.92 5.98
CA GLU A 90 3.99 -15.84 6.97
C GLU A 90 5.38 -15.33 7.33
N PHE A 91 5.59 -14.01 7.24
CA PHE A 91 6.87 -13.36 7.49
C PHE A 91 6.70 -12.25 8.53
N SER A 92 7.52 -12.25 9.58
CA SER A 92 7.48 -11.16 10.57
C SER A 92 8.06 -9.87 10.00
N THR A 93 7.45 -8.74 10.33
CA THR A 93 7.99 -7.39 10.03
C THR A 93 8.75 -6.78 11.21
N GLY A 94 8.86 -7.53 12.31
CA GLY A 94 9.46 -7.09 13.57
C GLY A 94 8.42 -6.81 14.66
N THR A 95 8.79 -7.01 15.92
CA THR A 95 7.88 -6.86 17.07
C THR A 95 7.37 -5.43 17.21
N ALA A 96 6.04 -5.28 17.36
CA ALA A 96 5.35 -4.00 17.54
C ALA A 96 5.59 -3.00 16.40
N SER A 97 5.97 -3.48 15.21
CA SER A 97 6.36 -2.64 14.09
C SER A 97 5.19 -1.93 13.40
N ASN A 98 3.98 -2.48 13.51
CA ASN A 98 2.75 -1.94 12.91
C ASN A 98 2.95 -1.60 11.41
N PRO A 99 3.20 -2.61 10.56
CA PRO A 99 3.37 -2.41 9.13
C PRO A 99 2.09 -1.84 8.52
N GLN A 100 2.19 -0.88 7.60
CA GLN A 100 1.00 -0.24 7.01
C GLN A 100 0.68 -0.70 5.60
N SER A 101 1.69 -1.10 4.83
CA SER A 101 1.53 -1.50 3.44
C SER A 101 2.71 -2.34 2.93
N ILE A 102 2.64 -2.74 1.67
CA ILE A 102 3.72 -3.44 0.98
C ILE A 102 3.76 -3.02 -0.50
N ALA A 103 4.95 -2.75 -1.01
CA ALA A 103 5.20 -2.52 -2.43
C ALA A 103 6.40 -3.34 -2.89
N PHE A 104 6.53 -3.59 -4.19
CA PHE A 104 7.54 -4.50 -4.74
C PHE A 104 8.43 -3.80 -5.76
N SER A 105 9.71 -4.17 -5.80
CA SER A 105 10.61 -3.76 -6.88
C SER A 105 10.13 -4.32 -8.23
N ALA A 106 10.49 -3.65 -9.32
CA ALA A 106 10.08 -4.05 -10.67
C ALA A 106 10.55 -5.47 -11.06
N ASP A 107 11.65 -5.95 -10.48
CA ASP A 107 12.17 -7.30 -10.68
C ASP A 107 11.63 -8.33 -9.68
N GLY A 108 10.78 -7.91 -8.73
CA GLY A 108 10.19 -8.76 -7.70
C GLY A 108 11.16 -9.25 -6.63
N SER A 109 12.43 -8.83 -6.65
CA SER A 109 13.45 -9.31 -5.71
C SER A 109 13.35 -8.70 -4.31
N ARG A 110 12.60 -7.59 -4.16
CA ARG A 110 12.46 -6.85 -2.92
C ARG A 110 11.01 -6.45 -2.70
N ALA A 111 10.56 -6.58 -1.46
CA ALA A 111 9.37 -5.94 -0.93
C ALA A 111 9.77 -4.84 0.06
N TYR A 112 9.02 -3.74 0.04
CA TYR A 112 9.19 -2.57 0.88
C TYR A 112 7.95 -2.42 1.75
N VAL A 113 8.15 -2.38 3.06
CA VAL A 113 7.08 -2.39 4.06
C VAL A 113 7.27 -1.20 5.00
N PRO A 114 6.49 -0.11 4.88
CA PRO A 114 6.50 0.99 5.85
C PRO A 114 6.03 0.49 7.21
N ARG A 115 6.80 0.77 8.26
CA ARG A 115 6.53 0.33 9.64
C ARG A 115 6.27 1.55 10.51
N GLN A 116 5.00 1.83 10.76
CA GLN A 116 4.57 3.08 11.41
C GLN A 116 5.22 3.30 12.77
N ASN A 117 5.36 2.25 13.58
CA ASN A 117 5.93 2.37 14.93
C ASN A 117 7.46 2.26 14.98
N ALA A 118 8.09 1.93 13.85
CA ALA A 118 9.55 1.81 13.75
C ALA A 118 10.18 2.94 12.94
N ASP A 119 9.37 3.84 12.38
CA ASP A 119 9.77 5.01 11.58
C ASP A 119 10.71 4.69 10.42
N ASP A 120 10.56 3.50 9.84
CA ASP A 120 11.38 3.05 8.72
C ASP A 120 10.59 2.21 7.71
N VAL A 121 11.18 2.06 6.53
CA VAL A 121 10.71 1.12 5.51
C VAL A 121 11.59 -0.11 5.55
N LEU A 122 11.03 -1.23 6.00
CA LEU A 122 11.69 -2.53 5.95
C LEU A 122 11.81 -3.00 4.50
N ILE A 123 13.00 -3.45 4.13
CA ILE A 123 13.28 -4.09 2.85
C ILE A 123 13.46 -5.58 3.11
N MET A 124 12.69 -6.41 2.44
CA MET A 124 12.71 -7.85 2.62
C MET A 124 12.62 -8.61 1.30
N ASP A 125 13.13 -9.83 1.30
CA ASP A 125 12.93 -10.80 0.22
C ASP A 125 11.49 -11.33 0.30
N PRO A 126 10.65 -11.14 -0.73
CA PRO A 126 9.25 -11.54 -0.69
C PRO A 126 9.01 -13.05 -0.86
N GLU A 127 10.01 -13.83 -1.26
CA GLU A 127 9.93 -15.29 -1.36
C GLU A 127 10.32 -15.97 -0.05
N THR A 128 11.32 -15.43 0.65
CA THR A 128 11.90 -16.06 1.85
C THR A 128 11.57 -15.35 3.16
N GLY A 129 11.11 -14.10 3.08
CA GLY A 129 10.89 -13.23 4.23
C GLY A 129 12.17 -12.69 4.87
N ALA A 130 13.33 -12.91 4.24
CA ALA A 130 14.61 -12.46 4.79
C ALA A 130 14.72 -10.93 4.77
N THR A 131 15.14 -10.33 5.89
CA THR A 131 15.45 -8.90 5.93
C THR A 131 16.69 -8.58 5.09
N LEU A 132 16.54 -7.67 4.14
CA LEU A 132 17.58 -7.19 3.24
C LEU A 132 18.15 -5.84 3.67
N GLY A 133 17.36 -5.06 4.42
CA GLY A 133 17.75 -3.75 4.93
C GLY A 133 16.55 -2.96 5.46
N ALA A 134 16.78 -1.70 5.76
CA ALA A 134 15.72 -0.75 6.04
C ALA A 134 16.17 0.67 5.67
N VAL A 135 15.22 1.54 5.33
CA VAL A 135 15.44 2.97 5.10
C VAL A 135 14.81 3.75 6.25
N ASP A 136 15.63 4.49 6.97
CA ASP A 136 15.23 5.31 8.12
C ASP A 136 14.51 6.60 7.66
N LEU A 137 13.30 6.83 8.15
CA LEU A 137 12.48 8.01 7.87
C LEU A 137 12.31 8.91 9.11
N SER A 138 12.96 8.59 10.23
CA SER A 138 12.86 9.36 11.50
C SER A 138 13.30 10.83 11.38
N ALA A 139 13.97 11.22 10.29
CA ALA A 139 14.26 12.62 9.97
C ALA A 139 12.99 13.48 9.81
N TRP A 140 11.83 12.87 9.54
CA TRP A 140 10.53 13.55 9.45
C TRP A 140 9.65 13.38 10.70
N ALA A 141 10.20 12.81 11.77
CA ALA A 141 9.48 12.72 13.04
C ALA A 141 9.16 14.11 13.60
N ASP A 142 8.02 14.23 14.28
CA ASP A 142 7.65 15.45 14.98
C ASP A 142 8.12 15.45 16.45
N ASP A 143 7.55 16.33 17.27
CA ASP A 143 7.99 16.54 18.65
C ASP A 143 7.77 15.30 19.55
N ASP A 144 6.87 14.38 19.17
CA ASP A 144 6.65 13.12 19.89
C ASP A 144 7.67 12.01 19.53
N GLY A 145 8.50 12.27 18.52
CA GLY A 145 9.59 11.40 18.07
C GLY A 145 9.18 10.33 17.06
N SER A 146 7.96 10.39 16.52
CA SER A 146 7.43 9.51 15.48
C SER A 146 7.04 10.31 14.23
N CYS A 147 7.10 9.68 13.06
CA CYS A 147 6.72 10.30 11.79
C CYS A 147 5.41 9.73 11.22
N GLU A 148 4.87 8.69 11.85
CA GLU A 148 3.68 7.92 11.44
C GLU A 148 3.69 7.61 9.93
N LEU A 149 4.43 6.58 9.55
CA LEU A 149 4.37 6.10 8.17
C LEU A 149 3.00 5.51 7.86
N GLY A 150 2.48 5.81 6.67
CA GLY A 150 1.21 5.31 6.15
C GLY A 150 1.41 4.36 4.96
N ASP A 151 0.48 4.42 4.00
CA ASP A 151 0.53 3.62 2.79
C ASP A 151 1.73 3.98 1.90
N CYS A 152 2.08 3.09 0.98
CA CYS A 152 3.13 3.30 0.00
C CYS A 152 2.76 2.83 -1.40
N LEU A 153 3.38 3.45 -2.40
CA LEU A 153 3.14 3.13 -3.81
C LEU A 153 4.45 3.14 -4.60
N ALA A 154 4.73 2.05 -5.30
CA ALA A 154 5.81 1.98 -6.28
C ALA A 154 5.38 2.63 -7.61
N VAL A 155 6.20 3.56 -8.12
CA VAL A 155 6.05 4.16 -9.45
C VAL A 155 7.41 4.15 -10.15
N GLY A 156 7.57 3.21 -11.10
CA GLY A 156 8.87 2.95 -11.72
C GLY A 156 9.87 2.45 -10.68
N ASP A 157 11.04 3.08 -10.62
CA ASP A 157 12.11 2.74 -9.68
C ASP A 157 12.00 3.47 -8.32
N ARG A 158 10.89 4.18 -8.08
CA ARG A 158 10.67 4.96 -6.87
C ARG A 158 9.55 4.39 -6.02
N LEU A 159 9.75 4.39 -4.71
CA LEU A 159 8.70 4.18 -3.72
C LEU A 159 8.30 5.53 -3.12
N PHE A 160 7.00 5.80 -3.09
CA PHE A 160 6.41 6.95 -2.40
C PHE A 160 5.77 6.44 -1.11
N VAL A 161 6.06 7.08 0.01
CA VAL A 161 5.60 6.66 1.34
C VAL A 161 4.94 7.84 2.03
N ALA A 162 3.70 7.66 2.50
CA ALA A 162 3.01 8.65 3.30
C ALA A 162 3.69 8.83 4.66
N VAL A 163 3.90 10.10 5.04
CA VAL A 163 4.39 10.51 6.35
C VAL A 163 3.34 11.42 6.96
N LEU A 164 2.64 10.95 7.99
CA LEU A 164 1.41 11.58 8.46
C LEU A 164 1.68 12.71 9.47
N ARG A 165 2.61 12.49 10.42
CA ARG A 165 2.93 13.40 11.54
C ARG A 165 1.71 13.74 12.39
N LEU A 166 1.24 12.76 13.15
CA LEU A 166 0.05 12.86 14.01
C LEU A 166 0.45 12.81 15.48
N ASP A 167 -0.07 13.73 16.29
CA ASP A 167 0.17 13.75 17.73
C ASP A 167 -0.61 12.61 18.43
N ARG A 168 0.11 11.53 18.74
CA ARG A 168 -0.45 10.32 19.36
C ARG A 168 -0.96 10.55 20.78
N ASP A 169 -0.46 11.57 21.46
CA ASP A 169 -0.83 11.96 22.81
C ASP A 169 -1.97 13.00 22.83
N PHE A 170 -2.29 13.58 21.67
CA PHE A 170 -3.33 14.59 21.51
C PHE A 170 -4.30 14.30 20.37
N PHE A 171 -5.09 13.24 20.56
CA PHE A 171 -6.20 12.84 19.68
C PHE A 171 -5.80 12.54 18.23
N TRP A 172 -4.53 12.18 17.98
CA TRP A 172 -4.02 11.91 16.62
C TRP A 172 -4.21 13.12 15.69
N LEU A 173 -4.12 14.34 16.23
CA LEU A 173 -4.26 15.54 15.44
C LEU A 173 -3.01 15.76 14.57
N PRO A 174 -3.15 16.23 13.32
CA PRO A 174 -2.01 16.50 12.48
C PRO A 174 -1.12 17.61 13.05
N VAL A 175 0.19 17.43 12.95
CA VAL A 175 1.21 18.37 13.46
C VAL A 175 1.94 19.04 12.30
N GLY A 176 1.43 20.19 11.86
CA GLY A 176 2.01 20.93 10.74
C GLY A 176 1.82 20.21 9.41
N ASP A 177 2.84 20.24 8.56
CA ASP A 177 2.75 19.66 7.20
C ASP A 177 3.01 18.15 7.22
N SER A 178 2.25 17.40 6.40
CA SER A 178 2.51 15.99 6.07
C SER A 178 3.29 15.89 4.75
N TYR A 179 3.84 14.70 4.46
CA TYR A 179 4.76 14.53 3.33
C TYR A 179 4.53 13.23 2.57
N LEU A 180 5.05 13.19 1.33
CA LEU A 180 5.47 11.95 0.68
C LEU A 180 6.99 11.84 0.68
N ALA A 181 7.54 10.92 1.47
CA ALA A 181 8.93 10.53 1.36
C ALA A 181 9.14 9.69 0.09
N VAL A 182 10.32 9.83 -0.53
CA VAL A 182 10.64 9.12 -1.78
C VAL A 182 11.90 8.30 -1.59
N ILE A 183 11.84 7.01 -1.92
CA ILE A 183 12.98 6.09 -1.88
C ILE A 183 13.30 5.65 -3.31
N ASP A 184 14.58 5.70 -3.69
CA ASP A 184 15.09 5.02 -4.88
C ASP A 184 15.26 3.54 -4.57
N MET A 185 14.45 2.68 -5.20
CA MET A 185 14.42 1.24 -4.98
C MET A 185 15.60 0.50 -5.62
N THR A 186 16.42 1.19 -6.44
CA THR A 186 17.65 0.62 -7.02
C THR A 186 18.83 0.76 -6.09
N THR A 187 18.84 1.80 -5.26
CA THR A 187 19.92 2.10 -4.31
C THR A 187 19.52 1.94 -2.84
N ASP A 188 18.24 1.76 -2.54
CA ASP A 188 17.67 1.71 -1.18
C ASP A 188 17.96 2.98 -0.38
N THR A 189 17.88 4.14 -1.04
CA THR A 189 18.19 5.44 -0.41
C THR A 189 17.08 6.44 -0.62
N LEU A 190 16.90 7.33 0.35
CA LEU A 190 16.02 8.48 0.22
C LEU A 190 16.45 9.36 -0.96
N VAL A 191 15.46 9.90 -1.68
CA VAL A 191 15.64 10.86 -2.76
C VAL A 191 15.34 12.26 -2.24
N ASP A 192 16.26 13.18 -2.48
CA ASP A 192 16.07 14.59 -2.19
C ASP A 192 15.15 15.23 -3.23
N CYS A 193 13.94 15.61 -2.81
CA CYS A 193 12.90 16.20 -3.65
C CYS A 193 13.07 17.72 -3.82
N ASP A 194 13.92 18.37 -3.04
CA ASP A 194 14.31 19.78 -3.22
C ASP A 194 15.84 19.95 -3.01
N PRO A 195 16.64 19.72 -4.07
CA PRO A 195 18.11 19.79 -3.98
C PRO A 195 18.66 21.20 -3.76
N VAL A 196 17.81 22.22 -3.69
CA VAL A 196 18.21 23.59 -3.33
C VAL A 196 18.23 23.76 -1.81
N ALA A 197 17.38 23.05 -1.10
CA ALA A 197 17.33 23.06 0.36
C ALA A 197 18.42 22.16 0.96
N PRO A 198 18.94 22.48 2.16
CA PRO A 198 19.92 21.63 2.82
C PRO A 198 19.27 20.36 3.39
N GLY A 199 19.83 19.20 3.07
CA GLY A 199 19.34 17.91 3.57
C GLY A 199 18.72 17.07 2.46
N VAL A 200 17.94 16.06 2.85
CA VAL A 200 17.16 15.23 1.92
C VAL A 200 15.69 15.55 2.19
N GLN A 201 15.03 16.18 1.22
CA GLN A 201 13.66 16.65 1.45
C GLN A 201 12.63 15.67 0.87
N ALA A 202 11.53 15.51 1.60
CA ALA A 202 10.33 14.85 1.10
C ALA A 202 9.48 15.85 0.29
N ILE A 203 8.44 15.34 -0.38
CA ILE A 203 7.46 16.17 -1.08
C ILE A 203 6.48 16.72 -0.04
N PRO A 204 6.41 18.04 0.22
CA PRO A 204 5.41 18.61 1.10
C PRO A 204 4.01 18.50 0.48
N LEU A 205 3.04 18.16 1.31
CA LEU A 205 1.62 18.08 0.95
C LEU A 205 0.91 19.39 1.31
N THR A 206 -0.20 19.68 0.62
CA THR A 206 -1.02 20.88 0.87
C THR A 206 -1.92 20.67 2.07
N ALA A 207 -2.44 19.46 2.24
CA ALA A 207 -3.24 19.07 3.40
C ALA A 207 -2.53 17.96 4.17
N ALA A 208 -2.87 17.88 5.46
CA ALA A 208 -2.27 16.93 6.38
C ALA A 208 -3.06 15.61 6.44
N ASP A 209 -2.52 14.64 7.16
CA ASP A 209 -3.10 13.30 7.39
C ASP A 209 -3.46 12.52 6.11
N PRO A 210 -2.44 12.12 5.31
CA PRO A 210 -2.60 11.21 4.19
C PRO A 210 -2.81 9.75 4.65
N SER A 211 -3.88 9.46 5.38
CA SER A 211 -4.10 8.17 6.05
C SER A 211 -4.70 7.05 5.19
N TRP A 212 -5.12 7.36 3.96
CA TRP A 212 -5.73 6.39 3.04
C TRP A 212 -4.77 5.90 1.95
N GLU A 213 -5.27 4.99 1.11
CA GLU A 213 -4.43 4.35 0.10
C GLU A 213 -3.88 5.34 -0.94
N LEU A 214 -2.61 5.17 -1.29
CA LEU A 214 -1.99 5.83 -2.42
C LEU A 214 -2.37 5.07 -3.69
N GLY A 215 -2.61 5.81 -4.76
CA GLY A 215 -2.97 5.21 -6.04
C GLY A 215 -2.65 6.10 -7.22
N ARG A 216 -3.03 5.63 -8.41
CA ARG A 216 -2.68 6.27 -9.68
C ARG A 216 -3.86 7.04 -10.24
N ALA A 217 -3.63 8.33 -10.53
CA ALA A 217 -4.50 9.19 -11.32
C ALA A 217 -3.85 9.43 -12.69
N GLY A 218 -3.88 8.41 -13.56
CA GLY A 218 -3.13 8.43 -14.81
C GLY A 218 -1.61 8.41 -14.58
N GLU A 219 -0.92 9.47 -14.98
CA GLU A 219 0.53 9.62 -14.74
C GLU A 219 0.86 10.15 -13.34
N LEU A 220 -0.14 10.68 -12.63
CA LEU A 220 0.00 11.25 -11.30
C LEU A 220 -0.25 10.21 -10.21
N ILE A 221 0.23 10.52 -9.00
CA ILE A 221 -0.18 9.85 -7.77
C ILE A 221 -1.34 10.65 -7.18
N HIS A 222 -2.32 9.96 -6.61
CA HIS A 222 -3.28 10.57 -5.70
C HIS A 222 -3.11 10.04 -4.29
N LEU A 223 -3.61 10.81 -3.34
CA LEU A 223 -3.77 10.44 -1.96
C LEU A 223 -4.85 11.32 -1.33
N SER A 224 -5.62 10.73 -0.42
CA SER A 224 -6.61 11.47 0.36
C SER A 224 -5.94 11.98 1.63
N CYS A 225 -6.01 13.28 1.84
CA CYS A 225 -5.51 13.97 3.02
C CYS A 225 -6.73 14.42 3.83
N VAL A 226 -6.98 13.81 4.98
CA VAL A 226 -8.18 14.08 5.80
C VAL A 226 -8.06 15.42 6.54
N GLY A 227 -6.84 15.86 6.82
CA GLY A 227 -6.62 16.99 7.71
C GLY A 227 -7.12 16.68 9.12
N THR A 228 -7.86 17.62 9.72
CA THR A 228 -8.48 17.42 11.03
C THR A 228 -9.88 16.86 10.86
N TYR A 229 -10.07 15.61 11.29
CA TYR A 229 -11.36 14.92 11.21
C TYR A 229 -12.54 15.80 11.70
N GLY A 230 -13.50 16.03 10.82
CA GLY A 230 -14.71 16.82 11.08
C GLY A 230 -14.59 18.32 10.84
N LEU A 231 -13.42 18.85 10.43
CA LEU A 231 -13.23 20.27 10.10
C LEU A 231 -13.29 20.58 8.59
N LEU A 232 -13.33 19.56 7.72
CA LEU A 232 -13.39 19.68 6.26
C LEU A 232 -12.23 20.52 5.68
N ASP A 233 -11.05 20.40 6.26
CA ASP A 233 -9.80 21.08 5.89
C ASP A 233 -8.86 20.22 5.05
N GLY A 234 -9.30 19.02 4.67
CA GLY A 234 -8.62 18.10 3.77
C GLY A 234 -9.12 18.09 2.32
N GLY A 235 -8.76 17.04 1.60
CA GLY A 235 -9.16 16.79 0.22
C GLY A 235 -8.32 15.72 -0.48
N VAL A 236 -8.51 15.58 -1.79
CA VAL A 236 -7.71 14.67 -2.62
C VAL A 236 -6.56 15.45 -3.24
N GLU A 237 -5.34 15.10 -2.85
CA GLU A 237 -4.11 15.67 -3.38
C GLU A 237 -3.65 14.92 -4.63
N LEU A 238 -3.05 15.64 -5.58
CA LEU A 238 -2.35 15.07 -6.73
C LEU A 238 -0.86 15.39 -6.66
N VAL A 239 -0.02 14.40 -6.93
CA VAL A 239 1.43 14.54 -6.92
C VAL A 239 1.98 14.11 -8.27
N ASP A 240 2.89 14.91 -8.82
CA ASP A 240 3.67 14.55 -10.01
C ASP A 240 4.91 13.75 -9.58
N PRO A 241 4.96 12.43 -9.85
CA PRO A 241 6.07 11.58 -9.41
C PRO A 241 7.36 11.81 -10.21
N ALA A 242 7.29 12.46 -11.38
CA ALA A 242 8.47 12.78 -12.18
C ALA A 242 9.09 14.10 -11.74
N ALA A 243 8.25 15.10 -11.45
CA ALA A 243 8.69 16.40 -10.94
C ALA A 243 8.93 16.41 -9.42
N LEU A 244 8.52 15.38 -8.69
CA LEU A 244 8.63 15.25 -7.23
C LEU A 244 7.98 16.44 -6.50
N THR A 245 6.78 16.82 -6.95
CA THR A 245 6.06 17.96 -6.39
C THR A 245 4.59 17.62 -6.21
N SER A 246 3.99 18.13 -5.15
CA SER A 246 2.54 18.23 -5.08
C SER A 246 2.03 19.24 -6.12
N LEU A 247 0.87 18.93 -6.70
CA LEU A 247 0.06 19.81 -7.55
C LEU A 247 -1.11 20.44 -6.78
N GLY A 248 -1.24 20.13 -5.49
CA GLY A 248 -2.30 20.59 -4.62
C GLY A 248 -3.53 19.69 -4.59
N LEU A 249 -4.52 20.13 -3.82
CA LEU A 249 -5.83 19.49 -3.76
C LEU A 249 -6.59 19.67 -5.08
N CYS A 250 -6.90 18.56 -5.75
CA CYS A 250 -7.76 18.58 -6.94
C CYS A 250 -9.24 18.71 -6.59
N VAL A 251 -9.62 18.33 -5.37
CA VAL A 251 -10.93 18.57 -4.76
C VAL A 251 -10.78 18.64 -3.24
N THR A 252 -11.52 19.53 -2.58
CA THR A 252 -11.53 19.67 -1.11
C THR A 252 -12.66 18.87 -0.48
N GLU A 253 -12.53 18.52 0.79
CA GLU A 253 -13.61 17.92 1.59
C GLU A 253 -14.87 18.78 1.61
N SER A 254 -14.71 20.10 1.74
CA SER A 254 -15.81 21.06 1.64
C SER A 254 -16.59 20.95 0.32
N ALA A 255 -15.92 20.60 -0.79
CA ALA A 255 -16.57 20.37 -2.09
C ALA A 255 -17.19 18.97 -2.21
N LEU A 256 -16.63 17.97 -1.51
CA LEU A 256 -17.17 16.61 -1.42
C LEU A 256 -18.35 16.49 -0.43
N GLY A 257 -18.43 17.39 0.55
CA GLY A 257 -19.49 17.46 1.55
C GLY A 257 -19.24 16.65 2.83
N GLY A 258 -17.98 16.24 3.08
CA GLY A 258 -17.60 15.44 4.25
C GLY A 258 -16.11 15.09 4.22
N ASP A 259 -15.64 14.40 5.27
CA ASP A 259 -14.23 13.99 5.38
C ASP A 259 -13.92 12.94 4.30
N VAL A 260 -12.78 13.07 3.62
CA VAL A 260 -12.44 12.24 2.46
C VAL A 260 -11.84 10.92 2.89
N GLY A 261 -12.38 9.82 2.35
CA GLY A 261 -11.88 8.47 2.54
C GLY A 261 -11.04 7.99 1.35
N ASP A 262 -11.10 6.69 1.10
CA ASP A 262 -10.43 6.07 -0.05
C ASP A 262 -10.96 6.61 -1.40
N VAL A 263 -10.09 6.67 -2.40
CA VAL A 263 -10.36 7.22 -3.73
C VAL A 263 -9.87 6.27 -4.80
N VAL A 264 -10.67 6.09 -5.84
CA VAL A 264 -10.28 5.31 -7.02
C VAL A 264 -10.53 6.08 -8.31
N TRP A 265 -9.53 6.13 -9.18
CA TRP A 265 -9.67 6.67 -10.53
C TRP A 265 -10.07 5.57 -11.51
N VAL A 266 -11.14 5.82 -12.26
CA VAL A 266 -11.62 4.90 -13.31
C VAL A 266 -11.29 5.39 -14.72
N SER A 267 -10.89 6.66 -14.86
CA SER A 267 -10.40 7.25 -16.11
C SER A 267 -9.70 8.57 -15.82
N ALA A 268 -9.00 9.14 -16.80
CA ALA A 268 -8.31 10.44 -16.67
C ALA A 268 -9.19 11.64 -16.27
N THR A 269 -10.52 11.49 -16.25
CA THR A 269 -11.46 12.55 -15.85
C THR A 269 -12.55 12.09 -14.89
N ARG A 270 -12.42 10.89 -14.29
CA ARG A 270 -13.45 10.34 -13.41
C ARG A 270 -12.82 9.52 -12.29
N ALA A 271 -13.20 9.87 -11.08
CA ALA A 271 -12.87 9.16 -9.85
C ALA A 271 -14.11 9.01 -8.97
N TYR A 272 -14.03 8.10 -8.01
CA TYR A 272 -14.99 7.92 -6.93
C TYR A 272 -14.25 8.07 -5.60
N ALA A 273 -14.86 8.78 -4.66
CA ALA A 273 -14.34 8.97 -3.31
C ALA A 273 -15.38 8.48 -2.31
N ILE A 274 -14.90 7.84 -1.24
CA ILE A 274 -15.70 7.64 -0.04
C ILE A 274 -15.68 8.96 0.75
N VAL A 275 -16.82 9.32 1.34
CA VAL A 275 -16.97 10.57 2.09
C VAL A 275 -17.84 10.28 3.31
N SER A 276 -17.46 10.78 4.49
CA SER A 276 -18.20 10.64 5.75
C SER A 276 -18.71 11.95 6.34
#